data_AF-A0A821U2U3-F1
#
_entry.id   AF-A0A821U2U3-F1
#
_cell.length_a   1.000
_cell.length_b   1.000
_cell.length_c   1.000
_cell.angle_alpha   90.00
_cell.angle_beta   90.00
_cell.angle_gamma   90.00
#
_symmetry.space_group_name_H-M   'P 1'
#
loop_
_entity.id
_entity.type
_entity.pdbx_description
1 polymer ?
#
loop_
_entity_poly.entity_id
_entity_poly.type
_entity_poly.pdbx_seq_one_letter_code
_entity_poly.pdbx_strand_id
1 'polypeptide(L)'
;MLTCLINSSGCDERFISIQPTMSEVANGSPIELDQLDEMDACYETFDKDGDGKLNLDEFRLICKALFRNDKGHIYPLSEERARHIFQVFDKNGDGYIDKEEFTFCWNHWIKVIVRPVSAFLVVDVQNDFISGTLNISKCNAQQDGNEVVEPINALLESVPFDCVFYSLDWHPPDHVSFIDNVHMRELDPSSPVSADKAQAYDTVVFAGPPPMKQRLWPRHCVQDSWGAEIHKDLKVVDGAIKVYKGTNPDVDSYSVFWDNKKLTETSLSTQLRMRAVTDIYICGIAYDVCVGATIADALAIGYRSVLIENACRGVDLADMQRTKSTIINNNGLIINSEDVLAMVEGRDRRPELGYKLAMELKNAMDEE
;
A
#
# COMPACT_ATOMS: atom_id res chain seq x y z
N MET A 1 27.36 -14.49 -6.20
CA MET A 1 26.17 -14.79 -5.38
C MET A 1 25.06 -13.77 -5.61
N LEU A 2 25.30 -12.45 -5.59
CA LEU A 2 24.28 -11.44 -5.94
C LEU A 2 24.00 -11.33 -7.46
N THR A 3 24.95 -11.72 -8.30
CA THR A 3 24.90 -11.52 -9.76
C THR A 3 23.78 -12.30 -10.46
N CYS A 4 23.40 -13.49 -9.99
CA CYS A 4 22.28 -14.24 -10.56
C CYS A 4 20.90 -13.63 -10.24
N LEU A 5 20.79 -12.83 -9.16
CA LEU A 5 19.53 -12.19 -8.76
C LEU A 5 19.35 -10.79 -9.38
N ILE A 6 20.43 -10.17 -9.89
CA ILE A 6 20.47 -8.73 -10.19
C ILE A 6 20.91 -8.43 -11.64
N ASN A 7 21.59 -9.34 -12.35
CA ASN A 7 22.06 -9.04 -13.71
C ASN A 7 20.99 -9.28 -14.77
N SER A 8 20.32 -8.22 -15.23
CA SER A 8 20.11 -8.02 -16.66
C SER A 8 20.12 -6.53 -17.01
N SER A 9 21.03 -6.17 -17.91
CA SER A 9 21.11 -4.87 -18.56
C SER A 9 20.27 -4.92 -19.84
N GLY A 10 19.20 -4.13 -19.88
CA GLY A 10 18.58 -3.60 -21.09
C GLY A 10 17.89 -4.60 -22.02
N CYS A 11 16.56 -4.68 -21.94
CA CYS A 11 15.69 -4.58 -23.10
C CYS A 11 14.31 -4.09 -22.65
N ASP A 12 13.85 -3.04 -23.34
CA ASP A 12 12.60 -2.34 -23.16
C ASP A 12 11.53 -3.15 -23.92
N GLU A 13 10.71 -3.95 -23.21
CA GLU A 13 9.42 -4.45 -23.71
C GLU A 13 8.58 -4.98 -22.55
N ARG A 14 7.69 -4.11 -22.04
CA ARG A 14 6.71 -4.43 -20.99
C ARG A 14 5.57 -5.26 -21.58
N PHE A 15 5.57 -6.58 -21.34
CA PHE A 15 4.41 -7.43 -21.60
C PHE A 15 3.91 -8.14 -20.33
N ILE A 16 2.75 -7.63 -19.88
CA ILE A 16 1.61 -8.29 -19.23
C ILE A 16 1.92 -9.59 -18.46
N SER A 17 2.08 -9.47 -17.15
CA SER A 17 1.72 -10.52 -16.20
C SER A 17 0.65 -9.95 -15.27
N ILE A 18 -0.54 -10.52 -15.41
CA ILE A 18 -1.81 -10.10 -14.81
C ILE A 18 -1.74 -10.41 -13.30
N GLN A 19 -2.25 -9.55 -12.43
CA GLN A 19 -2.82 -10.01 -11.16
C GLN A 19 -4.32 -10.23 -11.37
N PRO A 20 -4.76 -11.43 -11.82
CA PRO A 20 -6.16 -11.79 -11.73
C PRO A 20 -6.47 -12.10 -10.26
N THR A 21 -7.74 -12.08 -9.89
CA THR A 21 -8.20 -12.67 -8.63
C THR A 21 -7.64 -14.09 -8.52
N MET A 22 -7.13 -14.46 -7.35
CA MET A 22 -6.39 -15.71 -7.11
C MET A 22 -7.25 -16.99 -7.20
N SER A 23 -8.37 -16.95 -7.91
CA SER A 23 -9.25 -18.09 -8.22
C SER A 23 -9.16 -18.57 -9.68
N GLU A 24 -8.32 -17.95 -10.52
CA GLU A 24 -8.25 -18.25 -11.97
C GLU A 24 -6.89 -18.83 -12.42
N VAL A 25 -6.01 -19.25 -11.51
CA VAL A 25 -4.65 -19.73 -11.80
C VAL A 25 -4.61 -21.21 -12.22
N ALA A 26 -5.41 -21.57 -13.20
CA ALA A 26 -5.32 -22.86 -13.88
C ALA A 26 -5.31 -22.67 -15.39
N ASN A 27 -4.22 -22.13 -15.94
CA ASN A 27 -3.64 -22.52 -17.25
C ASN A 27 -2.39 -21.67 -17.58
N GLY A 28 -1.24 -22.35 -17.76
CA GLY A 28 0.10 -21.76 -17.85
C GLY A 28 0.39 -20.94 -19.11
N SER A 29 1.25 -19.93 -18.94
CA SER A 29 1.92 -19.19 -20.03
C SER A 29 3.40 -19.62 -20.14
N PRO A 30 4.05 -19.48 -21.33
CA PRO A 30 5.41 -19.99 -21.56
C PRO A 30 6.48 -19.14 -20.85
N ILE A 31 7.50 -19.80 -20.29
CA ILE A 31 8.67 -19.19 -19.65
C ILE A 31 9.76 -18.93 -20.72
N GLU A 32 10.33 -17.72 -20.78
CA GLU A 32 11.43 -17.36 -21.69
C GLU A 32 12.77 -17.97 -21.27
N LEU A 33 13.61 -18.32 -22.26
CA LEU A 33 14.84 -19.11 -22.10
C LEU A 33 15.93 -18.42 -21.25
N ASP A 34 16.02 -17.09 -21.26
CA ASP A 34 16.99 -16.32 -20.46
C ASP A 34 16.63 -16.31 -18.97
N GLN A 35 15.35 -16.39 -18.63
CA GLN A 35 14.84 -16.44 -17.26
C GLN A 35 15.02 -17.82 -16.61
N LEU A 36 15.03 -18.88 -17.42
CA LEU A 36 15.36 -20.23 -16.97
C LEU A 36 16.82 -20.31 -16.49
N ASP A 37 17.74 -19.65 -17.19
CA ASP A 37 19.17 -19.65 -16.86
C ASP A 37 19.47 -18.91 -15.54
N GLU A 38 18.79 -17.79 -15.25
CA GLU A 38 18.94 -17.06 -13.97
C GLU A 38 18.45 -17.87 -12.77
N MET A 39 17.29 -18.52 -12.92
CA MET A 39 16.66 -19.33 -11.88
C MET A 39 17.54 -20.54 -11.55
N ASP A 40 17.97 -21.29 -12.58
CA ASP A 40 18.78 -22.49 -12.42
C ASP A 40 20.14 -22.13 -11.79
N ALA A 41 20.78 -21.05 -12.25
CA ALA A 41 22.01 -20.56 -11.64
C ALA A 41 21.82 -20.15 -10.17
N CYS A 42 20.68 -19.56 -9.81
CA CYS A 42 20.36 -19.25 -8.42
C CYS A 42 20.16 -20.52 -7.59
N TYR A 43 19.37 -21.47 -8.09
CA TYR A 43 19.10 -22.75 -7.43
C TYR A 43 20.40 -23.50 -7.12
N GLU A 44 21.24 -23.72 -8.13
CA GLU A 44 22.54 -24.38 -8.01
C GLU A 44 23.52 -23.61 -7.10
N THR A 45 23.39 -22.28 -7.01
CA THR A 45 24.24 -21.47 -6.12
C THR A 45 23.90 -21.72 -4.65
N PHE A 46 22.65 -22.05 -4.32
CA PHE A 46 22.18 -22.20 -2.94
C PHE A 46 22.04 -23.65 -2.48
N ASP A 47 21.90 -24.61 -3.40
CA ASP A 47 22.10 -26.05 -3.16
C ASP A 47 23.60 -26.29 -2.83
N LYS A 48 23.93 -26.41 -1.54
CA LYS A 48 25.31 -26.45 -1.05
C LYS A 48 25.88 -27.86 -1.01
N ASP A 49 25.04 -28.84 -0.73
CA ASP A 49 25.46 -30.24 -0.68
C ASP A 49 25.27 -30.97 -2.03
N GLY A 50 24.59 -30.33 -3.00
CA GLY A 50 24.41 -30.82 -4.36
C GLY A 50 23.39 -31.94 -4.46
N ASP A 51 22.44 -32.02 -3.52
CA ASP A 51 21.42 -33.07 -3.48
C ASP A 51 20.25 -32.81 -4.45
N GLY A 52 20.25 -31.64 -5.10
CA GLY A 52 19.23 -31.24 -6.06
C GLY A 52 17.95 -30.74 -5.41
N LYS A 53 17.96 -30.45 -4.11
CA LYS A 53 16.88 -29.88 -3.31
C LYS A 53 17.44 -28.77 -2.39
N LEU A 54 16.55 -27.99 -1.75
CA LEU A 54 16.96 -26.98 -0.76
C LEU A 54 16.34 -27.29 0.59
N ASN A 55 17.18 -27.52 1.60
CA ASN A 55 16.72 -27.60 2.98
C ASN A 55 16.54 -26.21 3.62
N LEU A 56 16.01 -26.16 4.84
CA LEU A 56 15.75 -24.90 5.54
C LEU A 56 17.01 -24.04 5.74
N ASP A 57 18.17 -24.63 5.99
CA ASP A 57 19.40 -23.86 6.23
C ASP A 57 19.94 -23.23 4.94
N GLU A 58 19.81 -23.91 3.81
CA GLU A 58 20.13 -23.38 2.47
C GLU A 58 19.14 -22.29 2.07
N PHE A 59 17.85 -22.50 2.31
CA PHE A 59 16.83 -21.48 2.09
C PHE A 59 17.08 -20.22 2.93
N ARG A 60 17.58 -20.38 4.16
CA ARG A 60 17.99 -19.23 4.99
C ARG A 60 19.17 -18.45 4.38
N LEU A 61 20.04 -19.08 3.60
CA LEU A 61 21.07 -18.37 2.85
C LEU A 61 20.45 -17.52 1.72
N ILE A 62 19.39 -18.00 1.06
CA ILE A 62 18.62 -17.20 0.09
C ILE A 62 18.03 -15.99 0.78
N CYS A 63 17.34 -16.16 1.92
CA CYS A 63 16.79 -15.05 2.70
C CYS A 63 17.86 -14.00 3.08
N LYS A 64 19.06 -14.44 3.49
CA LYS A 64 20.19 -13.54 3.81
C LYS A 64 20.73 -12.80 2.58
N ALA A 65 20.73 -13.44 1.42
CA ALA A 65 21.15 -12.82 0.17
C ALA A 65 20.11 -11.81 -0.35
N LEU A 66 18.83 -12.12 -0.14
CA LEU A 66 17.68 -11.36 -0.58
C LEU A 66 17.45 -10.13 0.30
N PHE A 67 17.38 -10.29 1.62
CA PHE A 67 17.03 -9.22 2.55
C PHE A 67 18.24 -8.39 2.97
N ARG A 68 18.59 -7.43 2.12
CA ARG A 68 19.72 -6.53 2.33
C ARG A 68 19.38 -5.13 1.86
N ASN A 69 20.06 -4.15 2.44
CA ASN A 69 20.01 -2.78 1.95
C ASN A 69 20.97 -2.54 0.79
N ASP A 70 20.90 -1.34 0.23
CA ASP A 70 21.74 -0.91 -0.89
C ASP A 70 23.25 -0.85 -0.60
N LYS A 71 23.63 -0.82 0.68
CA LYS A 71 25.02 -0.89 1.16
C LYS A 71 25.47 -2.33 1.46
N GLY A 72 24.62 -3.31 1.20
CA GLY A 72 24.87 -4.73 1.48
C GLY A 72 24.74 -5.12 2.95
N HIS A 73 24.20 -4.27 3.82
CA HIS A 73 23.85 -4.69 5.18
C HIS A 73 22.71 -5.71 5.13
N ILE A 74 22.84 -6.83 5.84
CA ILE A 74 21.83 -7.90 5.88
C ILE A 74 20.81 -7.58 6.97
N TYR A 75 19.53 -7.55 6.60
CA TYR A 75 18.45 -7.43 7.57
C TYR A 75 18.23 -8.77 8.29
N PRO A 76 18.09 -8.77 9.62
CA PRO A 76 17.79 -9.99 10.35
C PRO A 76 16.37 -10.45 10.03
N LEU A 77 16.24 -11.76 9.80
CA LEU A 77 14.95 -12.46 9.71
C LEU A 77 14.90 -13.48 10.84
N SER A 78 13.84 -13.47 11.65
CA SER A 78 13.71 -14.42 12.75
C SER A 78 13.58 -15.86 12.22
N GLU A 79 14.04 -16.83 13.01
CA GLU A 79 13.94 -18.26 12.67
C GLU A 79 12.48 -18.68 12.37
N GLU A 80 11.54 -18.12 13.12
CA GLU A 80 10.11 -18.37 12.94
C GLU A 80 9.62 -17.88 11.58
N ARG A 81 9.94 -16.63 11.20
CA ARG A 81 9.53 -16.08 9.91
C ARG A 81 10.18 -16.82 8.75
N ALA A 82 11.47 -17.16 8.87
CA ALA A 82 12.17 -17.94 7.86
C ALA A 82 11.51 -19.31 7.64
N ARG A 83 11.14 -20.00 8.73
CA ARG A 83 10.42 -21.28 8.68
C ARG A 83 9.04 -21.13 8.05
N HIS A 84 8.27 -20.11 8.42
CA HIS A 84 6.95 -19.87 7.84
C HIS A 84 7.05 -19.66 6.33
N ILE A 85 7.99 -18.84 5.86
CA ILE A 85 8.22 -18.62 4.43
C ILE A 85 8.60 -19.94 3.75
N PHE A 86 9.54 -20.70 4.32
CA PHE A 86 9.96 -21.99 3.77
C PHE A 86 8.77 -22.93 3.58
N GLN A 87 7.89 -23.04 4.57
CA GLN A 87 6.68 -23.87 4.54
C GLN A 87 5.65 -23.44 3.49
N VAL A 88 5.68 -22.19 3.00
CA VAL A 88 4.84 -21.77 1.88
C VAL A 88 5.28 -22.44 0.58
N PHE A 89 6.59 -22.69 0.44
CA PHE A 89 7.18 -23.19 -0.79
C PHE A 89 7.44 -24.70 -0.77
N ASP A 90 7.66 -25.29 0.40
CA ASP A 90 7.62 -26.76 0.62
C ASP A 90 6.16 -27.23 0.57
N LYS A 91 5.63 -27.42 -0.64
CA LYS A 91 4.21 -27.72 -0.90
C LYS A 91 3.86 -29.15 -0.53
N ASN A 92 4.80 -30.07 -0.73
CA ASN A 92 4.59 -31.48 -0.44
C ASN A 92 4.87 -31.84 1.05
N GLY A 93 5.49 -30.93 1.81
CA GLY A 93 5.77 -31.08 3.24
C GLY A 93 6.88 -32.08 3.56
N ASP A 94 7.76 -32.36 2.60
CA ASP A 94 8.87 -33.33 2.75
C ASP A 94 10.09 -32.72 3.48
N GLY A 95 10.04 -31.42 3.78
CA GLY A 95 11.09 -30.69 4.47
C GLY A 95 12.17 -30.13 3.54
N TYR A 96 11.95 -30.18 2.23
CA TYR A 96 12.82 -29.65 1.20
C TYR A 96 12.03 -28.83 0.19
N ILE A 97 12.71 -27.97 -0.56
CA ILE A 97 12.16 -27.29 -1.74
C ILE A 97 12.85 -27.90 -2.95
N ASP A 98 12.10 -28.66 -3.75
CA ASP A 98 12.58 -29.22 -5.02
C ASP A 98 12.58 -28.17 -6.16
N LYS A 99 12.95 -28.58 -7.38
CA LYS A 99 13.09 -27.65 -8.51
C LYS A 99 11.73 -27.07 -8.94
N GLU A 100 10.67 -27.86 -8.90
CA GLU A 100 9.31 -27.43 -9.22
C GLU A 100 8.79 -26.42 -8.18
N GLU A 101 8.98 -26.72 -6.89
CA GLU A 101 8.64 -25.83 -5.77
C GLU A 101 9.47 -24.54 -5.81
N PHE A 102 10.76 -24.64 -6.12
CA PHE A 102 11.64 -23.49 -6.29
C PHE A 102 11.22 -22.63 -7.47
N THR A 103 10.74 -23.23 -8.57
CA THR A 103 10.22 -22.48 -9.73
C THR A 103 9.04 -21.60 -9.32
N PHE A 104 8.15 -22.10 -8.46
CA PHE A 104 7.06 -21.32 -7.90
C PHE A 104 7.58 -20.21 -6.96
N CYS A 105 8.48 -20.54 -6.03
CA CYS A 105 9.15 -19.57 -5.15
C CYS A 105 9.82 -18.44 -5.95
N TRP A 106 10.54 -18.79 -7.01
CA TRP A 106 11.25 -17.84 -7.87
C TRP A 106 10.29 -16.85 -8.53
N ASN A 107 9.26 -17.37 -9.20
CA ASN A 107 8.36 -16.55 -10.02
C ASN A 107 7.39 -15.69 -9.19
N HIS A 108 6.95 -16.18 -8.04
CA HIS A 108 5.92 -15.50 -7.25
C HIS A 108 6.47 -14.72 -6.05
N TRP A 109 7.69 -15.01 -5.59
CA TRP A 109 8.25 -14.40 -4.39
C TRP A 109 9.59 -13.70 -4.65
N ILE A 110 10.59 -14.41 -5.15
CA ILE A 110 11.93 -13.84 -5.34
C ILE A 110 11.89 -12.72 -6.38
N LYS A 111 11.32 -12.98 -7.58
CA LYS A 111 11.21 -11.97 -8.66
C LYS A 111 10.52 -10.69 -8.18
N VAL A 112 9.41 -10.81 -7.47
CA VAL A 112 8.65 -9.66 -6.95
C VAL A 112 9.46 -8.84 -5.93
N ILE A 113 10.31 -9.49 -5.13
CA ILE A 113 11.20 -8.80 -4.18
C ILE A 113 12.36 -8.09 -4.88
N VAL A 114 12.94 -8.67 -5.93
CA VAL A 114 14.10 -8.08 -6.62
C VAL A 114 13.72 -7.11 -7.74
N ARG A 115 12.52 -7.23 -8.30
CA ARG A 115 11.99 -6.41 -9.41
C ARG A 115 10.56 -5.95 -9.06
N PRO A 116 10.39 -5.10 -8.03
CA PRO A 116 9.07 -4.58 -7.66
C PRO A 116 8.48 -3.71 -8.76
N VAL A 117 7.16 -3.74 -8.92
CA VAL A 117 6.40 -2.76 -9.69
C VAL A 117 5.77 -1.78 -8.71
N SER A 118 6.20 -0.54 -8.77
CA SER A 118 5.98 0.48 -7.75
C SER A 118 4.89 1.48 -8.12
N ALA A 119 3.92 1.66 -7.22
CA ALA A 119 2.94 2.73 -7.28
C ALA A 119 3.24 3.77 -6.19
N PHE A 120 3.29 5.04 -6.56
CA PHE A 120 3.32 6.15 -5.61
C PHE A 120 1.95 6.78 -5.48
N LEU A 121 1.38 6.72 -4.28
CA LEU A 121 0.03 7.21 -3.97
C LEU A 121 0.14 8.44 -3.05
N VAL A 122 -0.18 9.60 -3.62
CA VAL A 122 -0.22 10.89 -2.94
C VAL A 122 -1.65 11.16 -2.48
N VAL A 123 -1.88 11.12 -1.17
CA VAL A 123 -3.22 11.19 -0.59
C VAL A 123 -3.59 12.62 -0.21
N ASP A 124 -4.65 13.14 -0.83
CA ASP A 124 -5.40 14.34 -0.43
C ASP A 124 -4.56 15.59 -0.10
N VAL A 125 -3.52 15.87 -0.89
CA VAL A 125 -2.73 17.11 -0.78
C VAL A 125 -3.49 18.26 -1.44
N GLN A 126 -4.63 18.62 -0.85
CA GLN A 126 -5.59 19.61 -1.34
C GLN A 126 -5.61 20.89 -0.49
N ASN A 127 -6.12 21.96 -1.07
CA ASN A 127 -6.12 23.30 -0.44
C ASN A 127 -6.84 23.33 0.91
N ASP A 128 -7.99 22.67 1.06
CA ASP A 128 -8.76 22.71 2.32
C ASP A 128 -8.02 22.10 3.50
N PHE A 129 -7.19 21.06 3.27
CA PHE A 129 -6.41 20.42 4.33
C PHE A 129 -5.14 21.22 4.72
N ILE A 130 -4.67 22.12 3.85
CA ILE A 130 -3.42 22.88 4.06
C ILE A 130 -3.71 24.31 4.52
N SER A 131 -4.60 25.02 3.84
CA SER A 131 -4.84 26.45 4.08
C SER A 131 -6.31 26.86 4.09
N GLY A 132 -7.22 25.97 3.70
CA GLY A 132 -8.66 26.24 3.64
C GLY A 132 -9.42 25.86 4.91
N THR A 133 -10.64 25.35 4.72
CA THR A 133 -11.64 25.20 5.79
C THR A 133 -11.29 24.13 6.82
N LEU A 134 -10.58 23.07 6.40
CA LEU A 134 -10.16 21.96 7.24
C LEU A 134 -8.63 21.89 7.39
N ASN A 135 -8.00 23.06 7.56
CA ASN A 135 -6.56 23.16 7.74
C ASN A 135 -6.10 22.37 8.97
N ILE A 136 -5.29 21.34 8.75
CA ILE A 136 -4.87 20.40 9.80
C ILE A 136 -3.95 21.02 10.86
N SER A 137 -3.31 22.15 10.58
CA SER A 137 -2.52 22.90 11.58
C SER A 137 -3.35 23.37 12.77
N LYS A 138 -4.68 23.41 12.61
CA LYS A 138 -5.63 23.75 13.67
C LYS A 138 -6.12 22.52 14.46
N CYS A 139 -5.68 21.32 14.09
CA CYS A 139 -6.02 20.07 14.78
C CYS A 139 -5.07 19.80 15.96
N ASN A 140 -5.36 18.74 16.73
CA ASN A 140 -4.68 18.45 17.99
C ASN A 140 -3.18 18.18 17.83
N ALA A 141 -2.77 17.56 16.73
CA ALA A 141 -1.36 17.31 16.43
C ALA A 141 -0.57 18.58 16.10
N GLN A 142 -1.24 19.69 15.75
CA GLN A 142 -0.62 20.99 15.38
C GLN A 142 0.45 20.86 14.29
N GLN A 143 0.30 19.88 13.41
CA GLN A 143 1.18 19.64 12.28
C GLN A 143 0.75 20.50 11.08
N ASP A 144 1.72 21.04 10.34
CA ASP A 144 1.43 21.86 9.16
C ASP A 144 1.36 20.99 7.89
N GLY A 145 0.18 20.93 7.28
CA GLY A 145 -0.05 20.19 6.04
C GLY A 145 0.82 20.64 4.88
N ASN A 146 1.27 21.90 4.84
CA ASN A 146 2.16 22.38 3.77
C ASN A 146 3.52 21.67 3.77
N GLU A 147 3.95 21.12 4.90
CA GLU A 147 5.25 20.45 5.03
C GLU A 147 5.35 19.13 4.25
N VAL A 148 4.24 18.57 3.76
CA VAL A 148 4.29 17.37 2.90
C VAL A 148 4.73 17.69 1.47
N VAL A 149 4.57 18.94 1.02
CA VAL A 149 4.71 19.29 -0.41
C VAL A 149 6.14 19.10 -0.90
N GLU A 150 7.13 19.60 -0.16
CA GLU A 150 8.55 19.51 -0.54
C GLU A 150 9.05 18.06 -0.64
N PRO A 151 8.88 17.19 0.38
CA PRO A 151 9.37 15.82 0.28
C PRO A 151 8.64 15.01 -0.80
N ILE A 152 7.35 15.27 -1.03
CA ILE A 152 6.60 14.61 -2.12
C ILE A 152 7.13 15.04 -3.48
N ASN A 153 7.35 16.35 -3.69
CA ASN A 153 7.94 16.85 -4.95
C ASN A 153 9.33 16.27 -5.19
N ALA A 154 10.18 16.20 -4.15
CA ALA A 154 11.50 15.59 -4.25
C ALA A 154 11.42 14.12 -4.67
N LEU A 155 10.47 13.35 -4.14
CA LEU A 155 10.24 11.96 -4.55
C LEU A 155 9.77 11.85 -6.00
N LEU A 156 8.83 12.70 -6.42
CA LEU A 156 8.34 12.73 -7.81
C LEU A 156 9.44 13.05 -8.83
N GLU A 157 10.48 13.77 -8.42
CA GLU A 157 11.61 14.13 -9.28
C GLU A 157 12.74 13.10 -9.29
N SER A 158 12.98 12.44 -8.15
CA SER A 158 14.17 11.63 -7.93
C SER A 158 13.94 10.13 -7.98
N VAL A 159 12.68 9.67 -7.85
CA VAL A 159 12.35 8.25 -7.78
C VAL A 159 11.57 7.83 -9.04
N PRO A 160 12.05 6.82 -9.79
CA PRO A 160 11.40 6.35 -11.01
C PRO A 160 10.25 5.39 -10.70
N PHE A 161 9.15 5.88 -10.15
CA PHE A 161 7.96 5.06 -9.91
C PHE A 161 7.33 4.59 -11.24
N ASP A 162 6.81 3.36 -11.26
CA ASP A 162 6.13 2.81 -12.46
C ASP A 162 4.79 3.49 -12.71
N CYS A 163 4.12 3.95 -11.66
CA CYS A 163 2.90 4.74 -11.75
C CYS A 163 2.69 5.65 -10.54
N VAL A 164 2.03 6.79 -10.79
CA VAL A 164 1.73 7.80 -9.77
C VAL A 164 0.22 8.06 -9.73
N PHE A 165 -0.32 8.10 -8.52
CA PHE A 165 -1.72 8.34 -8.22
C PHE A 165 -1.87 9.53 -7.27
N TYR A 166 -2.87 10.36 -7.53
CA TYR A 166 -3.30 11.41 -6.61
C TYR A 166 -4.73 11.12 -6.19
N SER A 167 -4.99 10.95 -4.90
CA SER A 167 -6.37 10.94 -4.42
C SER A 167 -6.86 12.37 -4.19
N LEU A 168 -8.16 12.56 -4.42
CA LEU A 168 -8.85 13.79 -4.12
C LEU A 168 -10.12 13.45 -3.36
N ASP A 169 -10.25 14.02 -2.17
CA ASP A 169 -11.53 14.13 -1.51
C ASP A 169 -12.43 15.06 -2.34
N TRP A 170 -13.66 14.62 -2.64
CA TRP A 170 -14.47 15.23 -3.69
C TRP A 170 -15.97 15.18 -3.39
N HIS A 171 -16.37 15.91 -2.36
CA HIS A 171 -17.67 15.78 -1.72
C HIS A 171 -18.76 16.63 -2.36
N PRO A 172 -19.96 16.08 -2.65
CA PRO A 172 -21.09 16.89 -3.07
C PRO A 172 -21.53 17.86 -1.96
N PRO A 173 -22.22 18.97 -2.29
CA PRO A 173 -22.60 19.98 -1.28
C PRO A 173 -23.49 19.43 -0.15
N ASP A 174 -24.24 18.36 -0.37
CA ASP A 174 -25.14 17.72 0.60
C ASP A 174 -24.53 16.47 1.28
N HIS A 175 -23.21 16.32 1.22
CA HIS A 175 -22.48 15.17 1.77
C HIS A 175 -22.73 14.98 3.28
N VAL A 176 -22.89 13.71 3.67
CA VAL A 176 -23.25 13.26 5.02
C VAL A 176 -22.20 13.58 6.10
N SER A 177 -20.93 13.75 5.68
CA SER A 177 -19.84 14.04 6.61
C SER A 177 -19.83 15.49 7.10
N PHE A 178 -20.58 16.40 6.47
CA PHE A 178 -20.54 17.81 6.85
C PHE A 178 -21.46 18.13 8.03
N ILE A 179 -20.93 18.86 9.02
CA ILE A 179 -21.68 19.27 10.21
C ILE A 179 -22.90 20.14 9.87
N ASP A 180 -22.82 20.99 8.86
CA ASP A 180 -23.94 21.84 8.42
C ASP A 180 -25.05 21.05 7.72
N ASN A 181 -24.77 19.82 7.29
CA ASN A 181 -25.73 18.89 6.69
C ASN A 181 -26.31 17.88 7.70
N VAL A 182 -25.97 17.94 9.00
CA VAL A 182 -26.39 16.93 9.99
C VAL A 182 -27.91 16.76 10.08
N HIS A 183 -28.67 17.82 9.81
CA HIS A 183 -30.15 17.79 9.83
C HIS A 183 -30.79 17.26 8.54
N MET A 184 -30.01 17.02 7.49
CA MET A 184 -30.53 16.50 6.22
C MET A 184 -30.90 15.02 6.28
N ARG A 185 -30.42 14.32 7.30
CA ARG A 185 -30.63 12.87 7.52
C ARG A 185 -31.06 12.64 8.96
N GLU A 186 -31.89 11.62 9.17
CA GLU A 186 -32.34 11.23 10.50
C GLU A 186 -31.19 10.58 11.29
N LEU A 187 -31.01 10.98 12.55
CA LEU A 187 -30.09 10.30 13.46
C LEU A 187 -30.78 9.11 14.12
N ASP A 188 -30.05 8.00 14.22
CA ASP A 188 -30.48 6.83 14.97
C ASP A 188 -30.60 7.16 16.47
N PRO A 189 -31.57 6.60 17.20
CA PRO A 189 -31.70 6.80 18.66
C PRO A 189 -30.46 6.41 19.47
N SER A 190 -29.58 5.56 18.93
CA SER A 190 -28.30 5.18 19.53
C SER A 190 -27.19 6.23 19.36
N SER A 191 -27.41 7.29 18.58
CA SER A 191 -26.43 8.36 18.39
C SER A 191 -26.07 9.01 19.74
N PRO A 192 -24.77 9.16 20.06
CA PRO A 192 -24.34 9.71 21.35
C PRO A 192 -24.67 11.21 21.50
N VAL A 193 -24.89 11.90 20.38
CA VAL A 193 -25.21 13.34 20.32
C VAL A 193 -26.41 13.54 19.39
N SER A 194 -27.32 14.44 19.76
CA SER A 194 -28.45 14.86 18.93
C SER A 194 -28.00 15.85 17.86
N ALA A 195 -28.70 15.93 16.73
CA ALA A 195 -28.35 16.85 15.64
C ALA A 195 -28.20 18.30 16.10
N ASP A 196 -29.12 18.81 16.95
CA ASP A 196 -29.07 20.18 17.49
C ASP A 196 -27.87 20.49 18.39
N LYS A 197 -27.20 19.44 18.90
CA LYS A 197 -26.06 19.56 19.83
C LYS A 197 -24.75 19.14 19.19
N ALA A 198 -24.79 18.55 18.00
CA ALA A 198 -23.62 18.06 17.31
C ALA A 198 -22.70 19.22 16.96
N GLN A 199 -21.40 18.98 17.11
CA GLN A 199 -20.34 19.91 16.74
C GLN A 199 -19.43 19.27 15.70
N ALA A 200 -18.61 20.10 15.04
CA ALA A 200 -17.54 19.57 14.20
C ALA A 200 -16.65 18.63 15.04
N TYR A 201 -16.23 17.53 14.42
CA TYR A 201 -15.45 16.43 14.99
C TYR A 201 -16.21 15.44 15.90
N ASP A 202 -17.47 15.71 16.25
CA ASP A 202 -18.31 14.71 16.91
C ASP A 202 -18.57 13.50 16.01
N THR A 203 -18.84 12.35 16.63
CA THR A 203 -19.33 11.17 15.91
C THR A 203 -20.82 10.99 16.18
N VAL A 204 -21.61 10.97 15.11
CA VAL A 204 -23.06 10.69 15.17
C VAL A 204 -23.37 9.33 14.54
N VAL A 205 -24.59 8.84 14.77
CA VAL A 205 -25.11 7.63 14.11
C VAL A 205 -26.32 8.04 13.27
N PHE A 206 -26.21 7.95 11.94
CA PHE A 206 -27.34 8.14 11.04
C PHE A 206 -28.21 6.87 10.99
N ALA A 207 -29.53 7.07 10.94
CA ALA A 207 -30.50 6.00 10.81
C ALA A 207 -30.43 5.33 9.43
N GLY A 208 -30.76 4.04 9.37
CA GLY A 208 -30.82 3.25 8.14
C GLY A 208 -30.59 1.76 8.42
N PRO A 209 -30.82 0.86 7.45
CA PRO A 209 -30.36 -0.52 7.54
C PRO A 209 -29.05 -0.71 6.75
N PRO A 210 -27.88 -0.87 7.40
CA PRO A 210 -27.61 -0.72 8.84
C PRO A 210 -27.37 0.75 9.25
N PRO A 211 -27.50 1.08 10.56
CA PRO A 211 -27.15 2.39 11.09
C PRO A 211 -25.68 2.72 10.80
N MET A 212 -25.38 3.98 10.55
CA MET A 212 -24.06 4.41 10.07
C MET A 212 -23.41 5.37 11.05
N LYS A 213 -22.28 4.97 11.63
CA LYS A 213 -21.41 5.87 12.38
C LYS A 213 -20.71 6.82 11.41
N GLN A 214 -20.79 8.12 11.66
CA GLN A 214 -20.15 9.15 10.85
C GLN A 214 -19.49 10.19 11.75
N ARG A 215 -18.22 10.48 11.51
CA ARG A 215 -17.55 11.63 12.12
C ARG A 215 -17.91 12.87 11.31
N LEU A 216 -18.33 13.92 11.98
CA LEU A 216 -18.72 15.17 11.34
C LEU A 216 -17.50 16.07 11.16
N TRP A 217 -17.42 16.74 10.04
CA TRP A 217 -16.33 17.63 9.66
C TRP A 217 -16.89 19.01 9.27
N PRO A 218 -16.11 20.09 9.41
CA PRO A 218 -16.38 21.32 8.68
C PRO A 218 -16.53 21.01 7.18
N ARG A 219 -17.36 21.76 6.46
CA ARG A 219 -17.46 21.62 5.01
C ARG A 219 -16.09 21.81 4.36
N HIS A 220 -15.67 20.83 3.56
CA HIS A 220 -14.35 20.80 2.93
C HIS A 220 -14.42 20.05 1.60
N CYS A 221 -13.46 20.29 0.73
CA CYS A 221 -13.25 19.56 -0.52
C CYS A 221 -14.54 19.41 -1.35
N VAL A 222 -15.37 20.46 -1.36
CA VAL A 222 -16.62 20.46 -2.11
C VAL A 222 -16.31 20.45 -3.60
N GLN A 223 -17.03 19.62 -4.37
CA GLN A 223 -16.81 19.48 -5.81
C GLN A 223 -16.73 20.84 -6.52
N ASP A 224 -15.73 20.96 -7.39
CA ASP A 224 -15.45 22.14 -8.20
C ASP A 224 -15.13 23.42 -7.41
N SER A 225 -14.86 23.30 -6.10
CA SER A 225 -14.40 24.42 -5.27
C SER A 225 -12.88 24.52 -5.23
N TRP A 226 -12.38 25.73 -4.95
CA TRP A 226 -10.95 25.96 -4.71
C TRP A 226 -10.38 25.04 -3.61
N GLY A 227 -11.17 24.78 -2.56
CA GLY A 227 -10.76 23.93 -1.44
C GLY A 227 -10.46 22.49 -1.85
N ALA A 228 -11.12 22.00 -2.89
CA ALA A 228 -10.96 20.65 -3.43
C ALA A 228 -9.83 20.54 -4.48
N GLU A 229 -9.24 21.64 -4.92
CA GLU A 229 -8.10 21.60 -5.85
C GLU A 229 -6.84 21.04 -5.15
N ILE A 230 -6.01 20.33 -5.92
CA ILE A 230 -4.66 19.95 -5.49
C ILE A 230 -3.88 21.23 -5.15
N HIS A 231 -3.10 21.19 -4.07
CA HIS A 231 -2.31 22.33 -3.65
C HIS A 231 -1.38 22.80 -4.78
N LYS A 232 -1.39 24.10 -5.06
CA LYS A 232 -0.70 24.70 -6.23
C LYS A 232 0.81 24.40 -6.30
N ASP A 233 1.44 24.17 -5.16
CA ASP A 233 2.89 23.94 -5.06
C ASP A 233 3.24 22.44 -5.17
N LEU A 234 2.25 21.55 -5.17
CA LEU A 234 2.43 20.13 -5.42
C LEU A 234 2.60 19.88 -6.93
N LYS A 235 3.66 19.18 -7.31
CA LYS A 235 3.88 18.75 -8.68
C LYS A 235 2.86 17.67 -9.04
N VAL A 236 2.25 17.83 -10.21
CA VAL A 236 1.39 16.81 -10.83
C VAL A 236 2.12 16.29 -12.05
N VAL A 237 2.55 15.03 -12.02
CA VAL A 237 3.30 14.43 -13.12
C VAL A 237 2.39 14.05 -14.29
N ASP A 238 2.92 14.13 -15.51
CA ASP A 238 2.19 13.74 -16.71
C ASP A 238 1.84 12.25 -16.68
N GLY A 239 0.62 11.91 -17.08
CA GLY A 239 0.12 10.52 -17.08
C GLY A 239 -0.29 9.99 -15.71
N ALA A 240 -0.18 10.80 -14.64
CA ALA A 240 -0.70 10.41 -13.33
C ALA A 240 -2.22 10.24 -13.33
N ILE A 241 -2.69 9.36 -12.45
CA ILE A 241 -4.11 9.02 -12.34
C ILE A 241 -4.69 9.73 -11.13
N LYS A 242 -5.79 10.45 -11.35
CA LYS A 242 -6.56 11.09 -10.27
C LYS A 242 -7.67 10.15 -9.83
N VAL A 243 -7.73 9.86 -8.54
CA VAL A 243 -8.76 9.01 -7.93
C VAL A 243 -9.62 9.87 -7.02
N TYR A 244 -10.88 10.06 -7.40
CA TYR A 244 -11.84 10.82 -6.61
C TYR A 244 -12.53 9.90 -5.60
N LYS A 245 -12.65 10.35 -4.35
CA LYS A 245 -13.33 9.63 -3.27
C LYS A 245 -14.33 10.55 -2.55
N GLY A 246 -15.25 9.95 -1.80
CA GLY A 246 -16.28 10.69 -1.05
C GLY A 246 -17.34 11.35 -1.94
N THR A 247 -17.53 10.84 -3.15
CA THR A 247 -18.45 11.43 -4.15
C THR A 247 -19.92 11.07 -3.92
N ASN A 248 -20.20 10.05 -3.09
CA ASN A 248 -21.55 9.64 -2.73
C ASN A 248 -22.05 10.51 -1.57
N PRO A 249 -23.18 11.24 -1.70
CA PRO A 249 -23.67 12.12 -0.65
C PRO A 249 -24.00 11.37 0.65
N ASP A 250 -24.34 10.08 0.59
CA ASP A 250 -24.81 9.29 1.73
C ASP A 250 -23.73 8.44 2.41
N VAL A 251 -22.53 8.36 1.83
CA VAL A 251 -21.45 7.51 2.36
C VAL A 251 -20.11 8.20 2.18
N ASP A 252 -19.42 8.40 3.31
CA ASP A 252 -18.08 8.97 3.35
C ASP A 252 -17.01 7.92 2.93
N SER A 253 -15.81 8.38 2.57
CA SER A 253 -14.73 7.54 2.03
C SER A 253 -13.37 8.07 2.48
N TYR A 254 -12.81 7.47 3.52
CA TYR A 254 -11.44 7.80 3.95
C TYR A 254 -10.40 7.06 3.12
N SER A 255 -10.62 5.78 2.85
CA SER A 255 -9.72 4.98 2.02
C SER A 255 -9.83 5.40 0.56
N VAL A 256 -8.70 5.41 -0.14
CA VAL A 256 -8.68 5.59 -1.60
C VAL A 256 -9.18 4.33 -2.32
N PHE A 257 -9.30 3.18 -1.65
CA PHE A 257 -9.78 1.94 -2.27
C PHE A 257 -11.30 1.80 -2.27
N TRP A 258 -11.95 2.18 -1.17
CA TRP A 258 -13.37 1.91 -0.93
C TRP A 258 -14.03 3.04 -0.16
N ASP A 259 -15.35 3.17 -0.34
CA ASP A 259 -16.16 3.89 0.63
C ASP A 259 -16.13 3.23 2.02
N ASN A 260 -16.52 3.97 3.06
CA ASN A 260 -16.42 3.51 4.46
C ASN A 260 -17.32 2.30 4.76
N LYS A 261 -18.26 1.94 3.87
CA LYS A 261 -19.08 0.73 3.98
C LYS A 261 -18.55 -0.43 3.12
N LYS A 262 -17.47 -0.21 2.35
CA LYS A 262 -16.96 -1.14 1.33
C LYS A 262 -18.02 -1.57 0.32
N LEU A 263 -18.97 -0.68 0.01
CA LEU A 263 -20.02 -0.94 -0.97
C LEU A 263 -19.58 -0.58 -2.39
N THR A 264 -18.80 0.49 -2.51
CA THR A 264 -18.30 1.00 -3.78
C THR A 264 -16.78 0.98 -3.79
N GLU A 265 -16.21 0.24 -4.75
CA GLU A 265 -14.78 0.29 -5.06
C GLU A 265 -14.47 1.56 -5.87
N THR A 266 -13.38 2.25 -5.57
CA THR A 266 -12.89 3.31 -6.45
C THR A 266 -12.19 2.70 -7.67
N SER A 267 -11.76 3.56 -8.59
CA SER A 267 -10.96 3.11 -9.73
C SER A 267 -9.55 2.58 -9.36
N LEU A 268 -9.05 2.84 -8.14
CA LEU A 268 -7.66 2.57 -7.77
C LEU A 268 -7.29 1.10 -7.94
N SER A 269 -8.05 0.18 -7.36
CA SER A 269 -7.70 -1.26 -7.40
C SER A 269 -7.61 -1.78 -8.84
N THR A 270 -8.54 -1.36 -9.70
CA THR A 270 -8.51 -1.76 -11.11
C THR A 270 -7.27 -1.21 -11.80
N GLN A 271 -6.90 0.04 -11.55
CA GLN A 271 -5.70 0.65 -12.13
C GLN A 271 -4.39 0.01 -11.64
N LEU A 272 -4.33 -0.37 -10.36
CA LEU A 272 -3.19 -1.09 -9.79
C LEU A 272 -3.05 -2.49 -10.39
N ARG A 273 -4.14 -3.26 -10.46
CA ARG A 273 -4.17 -4.60 -11.09
C ARG A 273 -3.75 -4.57 -12.55
N MET A 274 -4.28 -3.63 -13.34
CA MET A 274 -3.93 -3.46 -14.75
C MET A 274 -2.45 -3.16 -14.99
N ARG A 275 -1.77 -2.60 -13.99
CA ARG A 275 -0.33 -2.26 -14.04
C ARG A 275 0.55 -3.29 -13.35
N ALA A 276 -0.03 -4.39 -12.85
CA ALA A 276 0.70 -5.41 -12.11
C ALA A 276 1.50 -4.85 -10.93
N VAL A 277 0.95 -3.82 -10.26
CA VAL A 277 1.61 -3.20 -9.10
C VAL A 277 1.80 -4.24 -8.01
N THR A 278 3.00 -4.29 -7.43
CA THR A 278 3.34 -5.16 -6.31
C THR A 278 3.51 -4.37 -5.02
N ASP A 279 3.92 -3.10 -5.13
CA ASP A 279 4.30 -2.24 -4.00
C ASP A 279 3.60 -0.89 -4.08
N ILE A 280 3.04 -0.45 -2.95
CA ILE A 280 2.39 0.85 -2.84
C ILE A 280 3.13 1.69 -1.81
N TYR A 281 3.66 2.82 -2.26
CA TYR A 281 4.30 3.84 -1.45
C TYR A 281 3.27 4.95 -1.21
N ILE A 282 2.90 5.17 0.05
CA ILE A 282 1.77 6.02 0.44
C ILE A 282 2.30 7.22 1.23
N CYS A 283 1.83 8.41 0.87
CA CYS A 283 2.13 9.67 1.55
C CYS A 283 0.93 10.62 1.54
N GLY A 284 1.03 11.77 2.21
CA GLY A 284 0.04 12.84 2.13
C GLY A 284 -0.71 13.10 3.45
N ILE A 285 -2.00 13.42 3.34
CA ILE A 285 -2.82 13.96 4.45
C ILE A 285 -4.18 13.24 4.50
N ALA A 286 -4.80 13.02 5.67
CA ALA A 286 -4.18 13.05 6.98
C ALA A 286 -3.61 11.66 7.34
N TYR A 287 -2.43 11.65 7.95
CA TYR A 287 -1.67 10.47 8.40
C TYR A 287 -2.57 9.41 9.05
N ASP A 288 -3.42 9.85 9.97
CA ASP A 288 -4.24 9.03 10.84
C ASP A 288 -5.71 8.89 10.38
N VAL A 289 -6.05 9.49 9.24
CA VAL A 289 -7.38 9.41 8.63
C VAL A 289 -7.26 8.78 7.24
N CYS A 290 -7.22 9.58 6.16
CA CYS A 290 -7.23 9.08 4.79
C CYS A 290 -6.00 8.22 4.48
N VAL A 291 -4.80 8.67 4.89
CA VAL A 291 -3.55 7.90 4.70
C VAL A 291 -3.60 6.59 5.48
N GLY A 292 -4.00 6.66 6.75
CA GLY A 292 -4.09 5.51 7.65
C GLY A 292 -5.10 4.46 7.18
N ALA A 293 -6.30 4.89 6.76
CA ALA A 293 -7.32 4.02 6.19
C ALA A 293 -6.84 3.37 4.88
N THR A 294 -6.18 4.16 4.02
CA THR A 294 -5.70 3.68 2.72
C THR A 294 -4.61 2.63 2.87
N ILE A 295 -3.62 2.84 3.74
CA ILE A 295 -2.58 1.82 3.96
C ILE A 295 -3.12 0.58 4.67
N ALA A 296 -4.07 0.75 5.60
CA ALA A 296 -4.72 -0.39 6.24
C ALA A 296 -5.46 -1.26 5.21
N ASP A 297 -6.21 -0.65 4.30
CA ASP A 297 -6.88 -1.38 3.21
C ASP A 297 -5.88 -1.99 2.23
N ALA A 298 -4.83 -1.27 1.83
CA ALA A 298 -3.78 -1.80 0.95
C ALA A 298 -3.13 -3.06 1.54
N LEU A 299 -2.83 -3.05 2.84
CA LEU A 299 -2.32 -4.21 3.56
C LEU A 299 -3.36 -5.33 3.63
N ALA A 300 -4.62 -5.02 3.90
CA ALA A 300 -5.68 -6.01 4.02
C ALA A 300 -5.99 -6.75 2.70
N ILE A 301 -5.83 -6.08 1.55
CA ILE A 301 -6.04 -6.69 0.22
C ILE A 301 -4.76 -7.31 -0.36
N GLY A 302 -3.68 -7.37 0.42
CA GLY A 302 -2.47 -8.13 0.08
C GLY A 302 -1.31 -7.33 -0.53
N TYR A 303 -1.44 -6.03 -0.77
CA TYR A 303 -0.33 -5.24 -1.32
C TYR A 303 0.81 -5.06 -0.31
N ARG A 304 2.05 -5.14 -0.80
CA ARG A 304 3.22 -4.71 -0.04
C ARG A 304 3.16 -3.19 0.09
N SER A 305 2.94 -2.70 1.31
CA SER A 305 2.58 -1.30 1.50
C SER A 305 3.57 -0.60 2.42
N VAL A 306 3.99 0.59 2.00
CA VAL A 306 5.03 1.40 2.64
C VAL A 306 4.48 2.79 2.90
N LEU A 307 4.55 3.24 4.15
CA LEU A 307 4.26 4.62 4.52
C LEU A 307 5.55 5.45 4.51
N ILE A 308 5.50 6.61 3.88
CA ILE A 308 6.60 7.57 3.86
C ILE A 308 6.36 8.62 4.96
N GLU A 309 6.91 8.37 6.14
CA GLU A 309 6.65 9.09 7.40
C GLU A 309 6.84 10.60 7.27
N ASN A 310 8.00 11.05 6.78
CA ASN A 310 8.33 12.47 6.67
C ASN A 310 7.52 13.20 5.58
N ALA A 311 6.89 12.46 4.67
CA ALA A 311 5.98 12.97 3.64
C ALA A 311 4.49 12.87 4.05
N CYS A 312 4.19 12.65 5.34
CA CYS A 312 2.83 12.62 5.87
C CYS A 312 2.64 13.63 7.00
N ARG A 313 1.41 14.15 7.15
CA ARG A 313 1.00 14.95 8.33
C ARG A 313 -0.40 14.55 8.78
N GLY A 314 -0.62 14.51 10.09
CA GLY A 314 -1.84 14.01 10.73
C GLY A 314 -2.55 15.03 11.61
N VAL A 315 -3.73 14.63 12.10
CA VAL A 315 -4.63 15.48 12.89
C VAL A 315 -4.53 15.20 14.39
N ASP A 316 -4.17 13.97 14.80
CA ASP A 316 -4.02 13.59 16.21
C ASP A 316 -2.81 12.66 16.47
N LEU A 317 -2.00 12.98 17.49
CA LEU A 317 -0.78 12.22 17.82
C LEU A 317 -1.06 10.77 18.27
N ALA A 318 -2.16 10.55 18.99
CA ALA A 318 -2.50 9.22 19.51
C ALA A 318 -3.10 8.33 18.40
N ASP A 319 -3.92 8.89 17.51
CA ASP A 319 -4.41 8.20 16.32
C ASP A 319 -3.26 7.87 15.35
N MET A 320 -2.33 8.80 15.11
CA MET A 320 -1.13 8.49 14.31
C MET A 320 -0.36 7.30 14.87
N GLN A 321 -0.18 7.24 16.20
CA GLN A 321 0.50 6.08 16.79
C GLN A 321 -0.28 4.78 16.65
N ARG A 322 -1.62 4.81 16.69
CA ARG A 322 -2.47 3.64 16.38
C ARG A 322 -2.28 3.19 14.93
N THR A 323 -2.21 4.13 13.99
CA THR A 323 -1.92 3.85 12.59
C THR A 323 -0.55 3.18 12.43
N LYS A 324 0.49 3.70 13.10
CA LYS A 324 1.83 3.07 13.09
C LYS A 324 1.80 1.62 13.56
N SER A 325 1.16 1.38 14.70
CA SER A 325 1.00 0.03 15.22
C SER A 325 0.24 -0.88 14.26
N THR A 326 -0.80 -0.36 13.60
CA THR A 326 -1.57 -1.12 12.60
C THR A 326 -0.70 -1.51 11.42
N ILE A 327 0.09 -0.59 10.87
CA ILE A 327 1.01 -0.85 9.76
C ILE A 327 2.01 -1.95 10.13
N ILE A 328 2.71 -1.79 11.27
CA ILE A 328 3.75 -2.73 11.71
C ILE A 328 3.16 -4.11 11.97
N ASN A 329 2.01 -4.20 12.66
CA ASN A 329 1.37 -5.47 12.99
C ASN A 329 0.88 -6.24 11.76
N ASN A 330 0.62 -5.54 10.65
CA ASN A 330 0.18 -6.12 9.39
C ASN A 330 1.32 -6.25 8.36
N ASN A 331 2.58 -6.27 8.82
CA ASN A 331 3.78 -6.40 7.99
C ASN A 331 3.95 -5.30 6.93
N GLY A 332 3.36 -4.13 7.14
CA GLY A 332 3.68 -2.92 6.41
C GLY A 332 4.95 -2.27 6.93
N LEU A 333 5.48 -1.34 6.16
CA LEU A 333 6.72 -0.64 6.49
C LEU A 333 6.49 0.86 6.68
N ILE A 334 7.25 1.47 7.57
CA ILE A 334 7.30 2.92 7.77
C ILE A 334 8.75 3.35 7.58
N ILE A 335 8.99 4.24 6.60
CA ILE A 335 10.33 4.73 6.24
C ILE A 335 10.30 6.25 6.03
N ASN A 336 11.47 6.84 5.85
CA ASN A 336 11.61 8.20 5.34
C ASN A 336 11.87 8.20 3.84
N SER A 337 11.64 9.35 3.19
CA SER A 337 11.82 9.54 1.75
C SER A 337 13.20 9.14 1.22
N GLU A 338 14.26 9.26 2.03
CA GLU A 338 15.64 8.90 1.67
C GLU A 338 15.86 7.41 1.33
N ASP A 339 15.03 6.52 1.88
CA ASP A 339 15.15 5.08 1.66
C ASP A 339 14.38 4.62 0.39
N VAL A 340 13.45 5.44 -0.12
CA VAL A 340 12.48 5.04 -1.13
C VAL A 340 13.13 4.64 -2.45
N LEU A 341 14.12 5.40 -2.94
CA LEU A 341 14.78 5.13 -4.22
C LEU A 341 15.40 3.73 -4.26
N ALA A 342 16.15 3.38 -3.21
CA ALA A 342 16.79 2.08 -3.14
C ALA A 342 15.78 0.93 -3.10
N MET A 343 14.62 1.13 -2.47
CA MET A 343 13.55 0.13 -2.43
C MET A 343 12.85 -0.02 -3.78
N VAL A 344 12.52 1.08 -4.46
CA VAL A 344 11.91 1.07 -5.80
C VAL A 344 12.82 0.39 -6.82
N GLU A 345 14.14 0.59 -6.72
CA GLU A 345 15.11 -0.09 -7.59
C GLU A 345 15.42 -1.54 -7.19
N GLY A 346 14.73 -2.09 -6.17
CA GLY A 346 14.97 -3.45 -5.67
C GLY A 346 16.32 -3.66 -4.98
N ARG A 347 17.05 -2.57 -4.65
CA ARG A 347 18.37 -2.62 -3.99
C ARG A 347 18.28 -2.70 -2.47
N ASP A 348 17.23 -2.11 -1.88
CA ASP A 348 16.86 -2.26 -0.48
C ASP A 348 15.61 -3.14 -0.35
N ARG A 349 15.79 -4.34 0.21
CA ARG A 349 14.78 -5.40 0.27
C ARG A 349 14.48 -5.74 1.72
N ARG A 350 13.36 -5.20 2.21
CA ARG A 350 12.95 -5.29 3.62
C ARG A 350 12.25 -6.63 3.90
N PRO A 351 12.67 -7.37 4.94
CA PRO A 351 12.12 -8.70 5.23
C PRO A 351 10.63 -8.68 5.56
N GLU A 352 10.09 -7.56 6.05
CA GLU A 352 8.67 -7.37 6.35
C GLU A 352 7.81 -7.55 5.10
N LEU A 353 8.19 -6.89 4.00
CA LEU A 353 7.47 -6.95 2.74
C LEU A 353 7.60 -8.34 2.08
N GLY A 354 8.79 -8.94 2.17
CA GLY A 354 9.00 -10.31 1.70
C GLY A 354 8.17 -11.33 2.47
N TYR A 355 8.14 -11.24 3.80
CA TYR A 355 7.31 -12.10 4.63
C TYR A 355 5.82 -11.91 4.35
N LYS A 356 5.35 -10.65 4.23
CA LYS A 356 3.97 -10.36 3.85
C LYS A 356 3.59 -11.11 2.58
N LEU A 357 4.38 -10.94 1.52
CA LEU A 357 4.12 -11.59 0.23
C LEU A 357 4.03 -13.12 0.35
N ALA A 358 4.92 -13.75 1.12
CA ALA A 358 4.84 -15.20 1.34
C ALA A 358 3.53 -15.60 2.04
N MET A 359 3.08 -14.84 3.03
CA MET A 359 1.82 -15.13 3.72
C MET A 359 0.60 -14.93 2.82
N GLU A 360 0.61 -13.92 1.93
CA GLU A 360 -0.48 -13.77 0.95
C GLU A 360 -0.51 -14.93 -0.05
N LEU A 361 0.66 -15.39 -0.53
CA LEU A 361 0.73 -16.56 -1.41
C LEU A 361 0.17 -17.81 -0.73
N LYS A 362 0.46 -17.99 0.57
CA LYS A 362 -0.12 -19.08 1.36
C LYS A 362 -1.65 -18.98 1.44
N ASN A 363 -2.17 -17.82 1.84
CA ASN A 363 -3.62 -17.63 1.98
C ASN A 363 -4.36 -17.93 0.68
N ALA A 364 -3.80 -17.49 -0.45
CA ALA A 364 -4.37 -17.74 -1.76
C ALA A 364 -4.38 -19.21 -2.16
N MET A 365 -3.33 -19.96 -1.82
CA MET A 365 -3.28 -21.40 -2.06
C MET A 365 -4.23 -22.19 -1.16
N ASP A 366 -4.56 -21.68 0.02
CA ASP A 366 -5.52 -22.30 0.95
C ASP A 366 -6.99 -22.03 0.54
N GLU A 367 -7.24 -21.03 -0.33
CA GLU A 367 -8.56 -20.68 -0.85
C GLU A 367 -8.94 -21.41 -2.16
N GLU A 368 -7.96 -21.99 -2.86
CA GLU A 368 -8.13 -22.88 -4.03
C GLU A 368 -8.45 -24.33 -3.63
#